data_AF-A0A7X5N2F0-F1
#
_entry.id   AF-A0A7X5N2F0-F1
#
_cell.length_a   1.000
_cell.length_b   1.000
_cell.length_c   1.000
_cell.angle_alpha   90.00
_cell.angle_beta   90.00
_cell.angle_gamma   90.00
#
_symmetry.space_group_name_H-M   'P 1'
#
loop_
_entity.id
_entity.type
_entity.pdbx_description
1 polymer ?
#
loop_
_entity_poly.entity_id
_entity_poly.type
_entity_poly.pdbx_seq_one_letter_code
_entity_poly.pdbx_strand_id
1 'polypeptide(L)'
;LMLRGGISERLIALASSLVGRVRGGLGQVSVLSSLFFGGVSGSAIADVSAVGGTMIPQMIKRGYDRDYAVNVSMTAALVALLVPPSHNLILFSAAAGGGLSIADLFAAGIFPALLMTAAMMVTGYAVARH
;
A
#
# COMPACT_ATOMS: atom_id res chain seq x y z
N LEU A 1 14.57 -5.10 11.57
CA LEU A 1 14.31 -6.56 11.53
C LEU A 1 13.38 -6.98 10.37
N MET A 2 12.38 -6.18 9.94
CA MET A 2 11.53 -6.52 8.78
C MET A 2 12.25 -6.46 7.41
N LEU A 3 13.15 -5.48 7.20
CA LEU A 3 13.98 -5.38 5.99
C LEU A 3 14.95 -6.57 5.78
N ARG A 4 15.22 -7.39 6.81
CA ARG A 4 16.10 -8.58 6.72
C ARG A 4 15.34 -9.90 6.50
N GLY A 5 14.02 -9.90 6.56
CA GLY A 5 13.20 -11.13 6.54
C GLY A 5 12.69 -11.56 5.16
N GLY A 6 12.93 -10.77 4.10
CA GLY A 6 12.45 -11.06 2.74
C GLY A 6 10.93 -11.07 2.57
N ILE A 7 10.16 -10.67 3.60
CA ILE A 7 8.70 -10.63 3.55
C ILE A 7 8.23 -9.58 2.54
N SER A 8 8.85 -8.40 2.53
CA SER A 8 8.55 -7.34 1.56
C SER A 8 8.73 -7.83 0.12
N GLU A 9 9.82 -8.54 -0.17
CA GLU A 9 10.08 -9.09 -1.51
C GLU A 9 9.07 -10.16 -1.90
N ARG A 10 8.64 -11.00 -0.96
CA ARG A 10 7.58 -12.00 -1.20
C ARG A 10 6.22 -11.34 -1.46
N LEU A 11 5.88 -10.29 -0.73
CA LEU A 11 4.64 -9.53 -0.95
C LEU A 11 4.66 -8.81 -2.30
N ILE A 12 5.79 -8.19 -2.66
CA ILE A 12 5.98 -7.59 -3.98
C ILE A 12 5.88 -8.65 -5.09
N ALA A 13 6.48 -9.83 -4.91
CA ALA A 13 6.37 -10.92 -5.87
C ALA A 13 4.94 -11.43 -6.03
N LEU A 14 4.18 -11.52 -4.93
CA LEU A 14 2.76 -11.89 -4.95
C LEU A 14 1.90 -10.81 -5.62
N ALA A 15 2.12 -9.53 -5.31
CA ALA A 15 1.46 -8.44 -6.01
C ALA A 15 1.80 -8.44 -7.51
N SER A 16 3.06 -8.70 -7.85
CA SER A 16 3.54 -8.83 -9.24
C SER A 16 2.91 -9.99 -9.99
N SER A 17 2.68 -11.13 -9.34
CA SER A 17 1.99 -12.26 -9.98
C SER A 17 0.51 -11.98 -10.23
N LEU A 18 -0.15 -11.19 -9.36
CA LEU A 18 -1.55 -10.81 -9.49
C LEU A 18 -1.79 -9.71 -10.53
N VAL A 19 -1.03 -8.60 -10.45
CA VAL A 19 -1.30 -7.38 -11.23
C VAL A 19 -0.12 -6.92 -12.09
N GLY A 20 1.02 -7.61 -12.06
CA GLY A 20 2.22 -7.21 -12.81
C GLY A 20 2.09 -7.33 -14.33
N ARG A 21 1.12 -8.12 -14.83
CA ARG A 21 0.78 -8.21 -16.27
C ARG A 21 -0.21 -7.14 -16.74
N VAL A 22 -0.79 -6.37 -15.82
CA VAL A 22 -1.75 -5.31 -16.14
C VAL A 22 -0.98 -4.09 -16.66
N ARG A 23 -1.64 -3.27 -17.49
CA ARG A 23 -1.07 -2.03 -18.01
C ARG A 23 -0.76 -1.07 -16.84
N GLY A 24 0.43 -0.47 -16.84
CA GLY A 24 0.96 0.24 -15.67
C GLY A 24 1.39 -0.70 -14.53
N GLY A 25 1.71 -1.96 -14.84
CA GLY A 25 1.86 -3.06 -13.89
C GLY A 25 2.78 -2.77 -12.70
N LEU A 26 3.87 -2.01 -12.87
CA LEU A 26 4.71 -1.67 -11.72
C LEU A 26 4.02 -0.72 -10.72
N GLY A 27 3.17 0.20 -11.19
CA GLY A 27 2.39 1.08 -10.31
C GLY A 27 1.31 0.29 -9.57
N GLN A 28 0.64 -0.63 -10.28
CA GLN A 28 -0.34 -1.54 -9.68
C GLN A 28 0.29 -2.43 -8.61
N VAL A 29 1.49 -2.95 -8.89
CA VAL A 29 2.25 -3.75 -7.95
C VAL A 29 2.62 -2.94 -6.72
N SER A 30 3.02 -1.68 -6.87
CA SER A 30 3.29 -0.79 -5.73
C SER A 30 2.07 -0.63 -4.84
N VAL A 31 0.91 -0.27 -5.41
CA VAL A 31 -0.34 -0.07 -4.65
C VAL A 31 -0.77 -1.35 -3.92
N LEU A 32 -0.74 -2.49 -4.59
CA LEU A 32 -1.17 -3.75 -4.00
C LEU A 32 -0.16 -4.28 -2.97
N SER A 33 1.14 -4.06 -3.19
CA SER A 33 2.18 -4.38 -2.21
C SER A 33 1.99 -3.56 -0.94
N SER A 34 1.70 -2.25 -1.08
CA SER A 34 1.41 -1.36 0.04
C SER A 34 0.14 -1.75 0.80
N LEU A 35 -0.90 -2.24 0.12
CA LEU A 35 -2.09 -2.79 0.77
C LEU A 35 -1.73 -4.00 1.65
N PHE A 36 -1.00 -4.97 1.12
CA PHE A 36 -0.63 -6.16 1.88
C PHE A 36 0.35 -5.86 3.01
N PHE A 37 1.35 -5.02 2.75
CA PHE A 37 2.32 -4.61 3.75
C PHE A 37 1.66 -3.76 4.83
N GLY A 38 0.71 -2.91 4.46
CA GLY A 38 -0.11 -2.13 5.38
C GLY A 38 -0.97 -2.97 6.30
N GLY A 39 -1.58 -4.04 5.79
CA GLY A 39 -2.31 -5.00 6.64
C GLY A 39 -1.43 -5.76 7.64
N VAL A 40 -0.12 -5.78 7.44
CA VAL A 40 0.83 -6.42 8.39
C VAL A 40 1.50 -5.38 9.30
N SER A 41 1.85 -4.23 8.75
CA SER A 41 2.68 -3.22 9.43
C SER A 41 1.88 -2.07 10.04
N GLY A 42 0.69 -1.75 9.51
CA GLY A 42 -0.13 -0.62 9.94
C GLY A 42 0.56 0.75 9.88
N SER A 43 1.65 0.90 9.12
CA SER A 43 2.51 2.10 9.10
C SER A 43 2.96 2.46 7.69
N ALA A 44 2.64 3.69 7.27
CA ALA A 44 3.08 4.22 5.98
C ALA A 44 4.60 4.41 5.90
N ILE A 45 5.27 4.81 6.99
CA ILE A 45 6.73 5.02 6.99
C ILE A 45 7.46 3.68 6.79
N ALA A 46 6.97 2.63 7.45
CA ALA A 46 7.52 1.29 7.28
C ALA A 46 7.29 0.77 5.85
N ASP A 47 6.10 1.03 5.28
CA ASP A 47 5.76 0.66 3.90
C ASP A 47 6.64 1.36 2.86
N VAL A 48 6.78 2.69 2.90
CA VAL A 48 7.67 3.43 1.98
C VAL A 48 9.11 2.94 2.09
N SER A 49 9.59 2.69 3.32
CA SER A 49 10.96 2.21 3.55
C SER A 49 11.18 0.79 3.01
N ALA A 50 10.17 -0.07 3.08
CA ALA A 50 10.25 -1.47 2.67
C ALA A 50 9.93 -1.68 1.18
N VAL A 51 8.76 -1.21 0.73
CA VAL A 51 8.27 -1.37 -0.64
C VAL A 51 8.86 -0.31 -1.56
N GLY A 52 8.84 0.96 -1.14
CA GLY A 52 9.38 2.07 -1.94
C GLY A 52 10.88 1.95 -2.22
N GLY A 53 11.66 1.45 -1.25
CA GLY A 53 13.09 1.18 -1.41
C GLY A 53 13.41 0.20 -2.54
N THR A 54 12.54 -0.77 -2.81
CA THR A 54 12.69 -1.74 -3.91
C THR A 54 11.98 -1.27 -5.17
N MET A 55 10.79 -0.68 -5.06
CA MET A 55 9.97 -0.35 -6.21
C MET A 55 10.45 0.89 -6.98
N ILE A 56 10.83 1.97 -6.30
CA ILE A 56 11.25 3.21 -6.98
C ILE A 56 12.44 2.94 -7.92
N PRO A 57 13.52 2.23 -7.50
CA PRO A 57 14.62 1.90 -8.41
C PRO A 57 14.21 0.96 -9.54
N GLN A 58 13.30 0.01 -9.30
CA GLN A 58 12.80 -0.91 -10.32
C GLN A 58 11.97 -0.18 -11.39
N MET A 59 11.14 0.79 -10.98
CA MET A 59 10.36 1.63 -11.90
C MET A 59 11.27 2.46 -12.79
N ILE A 60 12.26 3.14 -12.22
CA ILE A 60 13.25 3.93 -12.98
C ILE A 60 14.00 3.05 -13.98
N LYS A 61 14.44 1.84 -13.58
CA LYS A 61 15.12 0.89 -14.48
C LYS A 61 14.25 0.43 -15.65
N ARG A 62 12.92 0.42 -15.50
CA ARG A 62 11.98 0.08 -16.58
C ARG A 62 11.54 1.29 -17.42
N GLY A 63 12.17 2.45 -17.23
CA GLY A 63 11.91 3.66 -18.02
C GLY A 63 10.74 4.50 -17.52
N TYR A 64 10.24 4.27 -16.31
CA TYR A 64 9.27 5.19 -15.70
C TYR A 64 9.97 6.48 -15.26
N ASP A 65 9.27 7.59 -15.35
CA ASP A 65 9.73 8.85 -14.81
C ASP A 65 9.97 8.73 -13.29
N ARG A 66 11.05 9.34 -12.80
CA ARG A 66 11.40 9.32 -11.37
C ARG A 66 10.31 9.96 -10.53
N ASP A 67 9.71 11.05 -11.00
CA ASP A 67 8.67 11.76 -10.27
C ASP A 67 7.40 10.92 -10.16
N TYR A 68 7.06 10.20 -11.23
CA TYR A 68 5.96 9.22 -11.20
C TYR A 68 6.23 8.09 -10.22
N ALA A 69 7.44 7.52 -10.25
CA ALA A 69 7.83 6.42 -9.37
C ALA A 69 7.77 6.80 -7.88
N VAL A 70 8.20 8.00 -7.53
CA VAL A 70 8.12 8.53 -6.16
C VAL A 70 6.67 8.81 -5.78
N ASN A 71 5.91 9.50 -6.64
CA ASN A 71 4.53 9.89 -6.36
C ASN A 71 3.65 8.66 -6.09
N VAL A 72 3.65 7.68 -6.99
CA VAL A 72 2.84 6.47 -6.83
C VAL A 72 3.23 5.68 -5.57
N SER A 73 4.51 5.63 -5.22
CA SER A 73 4.99 4.92 -4.02
C SER A 73 4.55 5.62 -2.74
N MET A 74 4.62 6.95 -2.69
CA MET A 74 4.21 7.74 -1.53
C MET A 74 2.70 7.68 -1.31
N THR A 75 1.92 7.83 -2.38
CA THR A 75 0.46 7.79 -2.27
C THR A 75 -0.03 6.36 -1.97
N ALA A 76 0.62 5.33 -2.52
CA ALA A 76 0.32 3.92 -2.20
C ALA A 76 0.52 3.61 -0.71
N ALA A 77 1.56 4.17 -0.08
CA ALA A 77 1.78 3.99 1.35
C ALA A 77 0.70 4.62 2.24
N LEU A 78 -0.09 5.57 1.73
CA LEU A 78 -1.25 6.09 2.46
C LEU A 78 -2.36 5.05 2.59
N VAL A 79 -2.48 4.14 1.63
CA VAL A 79 -3.40 3.01 1.71
C VAL A 79 -3.06 2.15 2.93
N ALA A 80 -1.76 1.97 3.24
CA ALA A 80 -1.30 1.18 4.38
C ALA A 80 -1.78 1.69 5.74
N LEU A 81 -2.12 2.99 5.86
CA LEU A 81 -2.69 3.57 7.09
C LEU A 81 -4.17 3.20 7.30
N LEU A 82 -4.88 2.91 6.22
CA LEU A 82 -6.32 2.62 6.21
C LEU A 82 -6.63 1.13 6.40
N VAL A 83 -5.69 0.24 6.06
CA VAL A 83 -5.89 -1.20 6.18
C VAL A 83 -5.93 -1.61 7.66
N PRO A 84 -7.01 -2.25 8.14
CA PRO A 84 -7.05 -2.85 9.46
C PRO A 84 -6.17 -4.10 9.49
N PRO A 85 -5.32 -4.32 10.52
CA PRO A 85 -5.20 -3.59 11.78
C PRO A 85 -4.17 -2.45 11.69
N SER A 86 -4.63 -1.20 11.82
CA SER A 86 -3.76 -0.02 11.85
C SER A 86 -3.65 0.54 13.26
N HIS A 87 -2.45 1.00 13.63
CA HIS A 87 -2.16 1.58 14.96
C HIS A 87 -3.12 2.74 15.30
N ASN A 88 -3.54 3.50 14.29
CA ASN A 88 -4.46 4.63 14.43
C ASN A 88 -5.87 4.21 14.84
N LEU A 89 -6.39 3.08 14.34
CA LEU A 89 -7.73 2.59 14.70
C LEU A 89 -7.78 2.12 16.16
N ILE A 90 -6.70 1.53 16.67
CA ILE A 90 -6.58 1.13 18.08
C ILE A 90 -6.57 2.37 18.97
N LEU A 91 -5.73 3.36 18.66
CA LEU A 91 -5.68 4.65 19.36
C LEU A 91 -7.04 5.36 19.35
N PHE A 92 -7.76 5.34 18.22
CA PHE A 92 -9.10 5.92 18.11
C PHE A 92 -10.11 5.19 19.00
N SER A 93 -10.11 3.85 19.03
CA SER A 93 -10.99 3.07 19.90
C SER A 93 -10.71 3.33 21.39
N ALA A 94 -9.45 3.52 21.77
CA ALA A 94 -9.03 3.84 23.13
C ALA A 94 -9.41 5.28 23.52
N ALA A 95 -9.22 6.25 22.62
CA ALA A 95 -9.60 7.65 22.83
C ALA A 95 -11.13 7.87 22.86
N ALA A 96 -11.89 7.05 22.12
CA ALA A 96 -13.35 7.06 22.13
C ALA A 96 -13.97 6.40 23.38
N GLY A 97 -13.16 6.10 24.41
CA GLY A 97 -13.64 5.60 25.70
C GLY A 97 -14.04 4.12 25.72
N GLY A 98 -13.59 3.32 24.74
CA GLY A 98 -13.85 1.87 24.71
C GLY A 98 -15.30 1.46 24.41
N GLY A 99 -16.18 2.42 24.08
CA GLY A 99 -17.57 2.13 23.72
C GLY A 99 -17.77 1.59 22.30
N LEU A 100 -16.74 1.68 21.44
CA LEU A 100 -16.76 1.19 20.07
C LEU A 100 -15.98 -0.12 19.96
N SER A 101 -16.61 -1.14 19.41
CA SER A 101 -15.96 -2.42 19.13
C SER A 101 -14.82 -2.20 18.13
N ILE A 102 -13.63 -2.69 18.48
CA ILE A 102 -12.46 -2.70 17.59
C ILE A 102 -12.80 -3.43 16.28
N ALA A 103 -13.64 -4.47 16.36
CA ALA A 103 -14.09 -5.23 15.19
C ALA A 103 -14.96 -4.38 14.25
N ASP A 104 -15.84 -3.50 14.78
CA ASP A 104 -16.67 -2.62 13.96
C ASP A 104 -15.84 -1.51 13.32
N LEU A 105 -14.87 -0.96 14.05
CA LEU A 105 -13.90 0.00 13.53
C LEU A 105 -13.04 -0.61 12.42
N PHE A 106 -12.62 -1.87 12.56
CA PHE A 106 -11.90 -2.59 11.52
C PHE A 106 -12.80 -2.86 10.32
N ALA A 107 -14.02 -3.35 10.51
CA ALA A 107 -14.98 -3.56 9.42
C ALA A 107 -15.28 -2.26 8.66
N ALA A 108 -15.45 -1.14 9.36
CA ALA A 108 -15.65 0.18 8.78
C ALA A 108 -14.42 0.69 8.02
N GLY A 109 -13.21 0.30 8.40
CA GLY A 109 -11.96 0.66 7.73
C GLY A 109 -11.66 -0.14 6.45
N ILE A 110 -12.20 -1.35 6.30
CA ILE A 110 -12.00 -2.18 5.10
C ILE A 110 -12.54 -1.48 3.85
N PHE A 111 -13.76 -0.92 3.94
CA PHE A 111 -14.40 -0.26 2.81
C PHE A 111 -13.60 0.95 2.26
N PRO A 112 -13.20 1.95 3.07
CA PRO A 112 -12.39 3.07 2.59
C PRO A 112 -11.00 2.63 2.13
N ALA A 113 -10.39 1.62 2.76
CA ALA A 113 -9.09 1.10 2.32
C ALA A 113 -9.19 0.50 0.90
N LEU A 114 -10.20 -0.34 0.65
CA LEU A 114 -10.44 -0.92 -0.67
C LEU A 114 -10.82 0.15 -1.70
N LEU A 115 -11.65 1.12 -1.32
CA LEU A 115 -12.02 2.23 -2.20
C LEU A 115 -10.80 3.06 -2.61
N MET A 116 -9.95 3.43 -1.65
CA MET A 116 -8.72 4.18 -1.91
C MET A 116 -7.76 3.38 -2.79
N THR A 117 -7.61 2.08 -2.50
CA THR A 117 -6.79 1.15 -3.31
C THR A 117 -7.29 1.11 -4.75
N ALA A 118 -8.59 0.91 -4.95
CA ALA A 118 -9.20 0.87 -6.27
C ALA A 118 -9.04 2.21 -7.01
N ALA A 119 -9.27 3.34 -6.34
CA ALA A 119 -9.08 4.67 -6.92
C ALA A 119 -7.63 4.91 -7.35
N MET A 120 -6.67 4.47 -6.55
CA MET A 120 -5.24 4.54 -6.86
C MET A 120 -4.85 3.63 -8.03
N MET A 121 -5.38 2.40 -8.07
CA MET A 121 -5.19 1.47 -9.18
C MET A 121 -5.76 2.05 -10.48
N VAL A 122 -6.96 2.65 -10.45
CA VAL A 122 -7.58 3.31 -11.62
C VAL A 122 -6.75 4.51 -12.07
N THR A 123 -6.30 5.36 -11.13
CA THR A 123 -5.46 6.51 -11.44
C THR A 123 -4.11 6.08 -12.06
N GLY A 124 -3.45 5.07 -11.47
CA GLY A 124 -2.20 4.53 -12.00
C GLY A 124 -2.37 3.88 -13.37
N TYR A 125 -3.52 3.28 -13.64
CA TYR A 125 -3.86 2.75 -14.97
C TYR A 125 -4.09 3.88 -15.99
N ALA A 126 -4.77 4.96 -15.59
CA ALA A 126 -5.03 6.12 -16.44
C ALA A 126 -3.75 6.90 -16.78
N VAL A 127 -2.85 7.10 -15.81
CA VAL A 127 -1.56 7.77 -16.04
C VAL A 127 -0.66 6.92 -16.94
N ALA A 128 -0.66 5.59 -16.81
CA ALA A 128 0.09 4.69 -17.69
C ALA A 128 -0.46 4.60 -19.13
N ARG A 129 -1.60 5.25 -19.43
CA ARG A 129 -2.16 5.35 -20.78
C ARG A 129 -1.57 6.52 -21.57
N HIS A 130 -1.04 7.52 -20.86
CA HIS A 130 -0.32 8.68 -21.42
C HIS A 130 1.19 8.45 -21.35
#